data_AF-A0A7C5T2Q4-F1
#
_entry.id   AF-A0A7C5T2Q4-F1
#
_cell.length_a   1.000
_cell.length_b   1.000
_cell.length_c   1.000
_cell.angle_alpha   90.00
_cell.angle_beta   90.00
_cell.angle_gamma   90.00
#
_symmetry.space_group_name_H-M   'P 1'
#
loop_
_entity.id
_entity.type
_entity.pdbx_description
1 polymer ?
#
loop_
_entity_poly.entity_id
_entity_poly.type
_entity_poly.pdbx_seq_one_letter_code
_entity_poly.pdbx_strand_id
1 'polypeptide(L)'
;MTHAIIIDNRPGSLTYGQEVSVAVTVIETPPVIPVAARFYTYGVLGNLETFTEVWASLPKELELWRRISTLSVDPQKNESRIRLVTESIDKIAEVSLIVATQPKLTGGLSKKVPDLLEVRVGGGSVADRVNYAIGILGKPIEVSDIFSPGQYVDVIGVTKGKGFQGVIKRFGVRELPRWHKHRKGSRRIGARSPAIGALSTVPQAGQMGFHRRTEYNKLILSIGNNGYEIVPSGGFPHYGLVKSSYVILKGSVFGPPKRPIVLRWPVRPPAAAPVEPPRIVYISLESKQ
;
A
#
# COMPACT_ATOMS: atom_id res chain seq x y z
N MET A 1 -8.92 7.21 -10.91
CA MET A 1 -9.20 8.41 -10.08
C MET A 1 -10.46 9.04 -10.62
N THR A 2 -11.34 9.50 -9.75
CA THR A 2 -12.54 10.27 -10.11
C THR A 2 -12.68 11.41 -9.10
N HIS A 3 -13.81 12.11 -9.10
CA HIS A 3 -14.16 13.04 -8.04
C HIS A 3 -15.46 12.59 -7.35
N ALA A 4 -15.62 13.00 -6.11
CA ALA A 4 -16.81 12.79 -5.31
C ALA A 4 -17.24 14.11 -4.66
N ILE A 5 -18.54 14.29 -4.48
CA ILE A 5 -19.08 15.36 -3.65
C ILE A 5 -19.36 14.74 -2.27
N ILE A 6 -18.74 15.31 -1.24
CA ILE A 6 -18.90 14.87 0.14
C ILE A 6 -19.39 16.02 1.00
N ILE A 7 -20.09 15.72 2.09
CA ILE A 7 -20.37 16.71 3.13
C ILE A 7 -19.14 16.82 4.03
N ASP A 8 -18.56 18.02 4.17
CA ASP A 8 -17.39 18.21 5.05
C ASP A 8 -17.82 18.11 6.51
N ASN A 9 -17.33 17.08 7.18
CA ASN A 9 -17.65 16.79 8.57
C ASN A 9 -16.49 17.11 9.53
N ARG A 10 -15.48 17.87 9.08
CA ARG A 10 -14.35 18.28 9.92
C ARG A 10 -14.72 19.48 10.79
N PRO A 11 -14.78 19.34 12.12
CA PRO A 11 -15.09 20.45 13.02
C PRO A 11 -14.08 21.59 12.85
N GLY A 12 -14.57 22.83 12.81
CA GLY A 12 -13.73 24.04 12.66
C GLY A 12 -13.31 24.36 11.22
N SER A 13 -13.73 23.57 10.22
CA SER A 13 -13.59 23.93 8.80
C SER A 13 -14.59 25.03 8.41
N LEU A 14 -14.19 25.96 7.54
CA LEU A 14 -15.10 26.98 6.97
C LEU A 14 -16.25 26.35 6.18
N THR A 15 -16.03 25.16 5.60
CA THR A 15 -17.00 24.41 4.80
C THR A 15 -17.74 23.36 5.61
N TYR A 16 -17.67 23.38 6.95
CA TYR A 16 -18.33 22.39 7.79
C TYR A 16 -19.84 22.31 7.51
N GLY A 17 -20.35 21.11 7.25
CA GLY A 17 -21.74 20.86 6.88
C GLY A 17 -22.09 21.20 5.42
N GLN A 18 -21.16 21.75 4.64
CA GLN A 18 -21.37 22.08 3.23
C GLN A 18 -20.89 20.95 2.31
N GLU A 19 -21.44 20.90 1.11
CA GLU A 19 -20.99 20.01 0.05
C GLU A 19 -19.67 20.51 -0.55
N VAL A 20 -18.69 19.61 -0.65
CA VAL A 20 -17.36 19.93 -1.18
C VAL A 20 -16.96 18.87 -2.19
N SER A 21 -16.50 19.33 -3.35
CA SER A 21 -15.91 18.45 -4.37
C SER A 21 -14.50 18.05 -3.98
N VAL A 22 -14.24 16.75 -3.95
CA VAL A 22 -12.94 16.18 -3.60
C VAL A 22 -12.49 15.20 -4.68
N ALA A 23 -11.21 15.27 -5.06
CA ALA A 23 -10.61 14.22 -5.87
C ALA A 23 -10.51 12.93 -5.05
N VAL A 24 -10.80 11.79 -5.65
CA VAL A 24 -10.77 10.47 -4.99
C VAL A 24 -10.05 9.43 -5.83
N THR A 25 -9.26 8.59 -5.16
CA THR A 25 -8.59 7.47 -5.79
C THR A 25 -9.28 6.17 -5.39
N VAL A 26 -9.73 5.43 -6.41
CA VAL A 26 -10.30 4.08 -6.25
C VAL A 26 -9.14 3.09 -6.31
N ILE A 27 -9.06 2.22 -5.31
CA ILE A 27 -8.11 1.12 -5.23
C ILE A 27 -8.91 -0.18 -5.20
N GLU A 28 -8.65 -1.06 -6.16
CA GLU A 28 -9.19 -2.42 -6.14
C GLU A 28 -8.39 -3.27 -5.14
N THR A 29 -9.09 -3.94 -4.23
CA THR A 29 -8.53 -4.65 -3.08
C THR A 29 -9.12 -6.06 -3.01
N PRO A 30 -8.76 -6.97 -3.93
CA PRO A 30 -9.24 -8.36 -3.87
C PRO A 30 -8.84 -9.00 -2.53
N PRO A 31 -9.60 -10.02 -2.05
CA PRO A 31 -9.28 -10.71 -0.81
C PRO A 31 -7.85 -11.26 -0.83
N VAL A 32 -7.15 -11.11 0.29
CA VAL A 32 -5.79 -11.63 0.48
C VAL A 32 -5.84 -12.90 1.30
N ILE A 33 -4.95 -13.85 1.02
CA ILE A 33 -4.91 -15.14 1.73
C ILE A 33 -3.63 -15.18 2.58
N PRO A 34 -3.73 -15.35 3.91
CA PRO A 34 -2.58 -15.66 4.76
C PRO A 34 -2.05 -17.05 4.40
N VAL A 35 -0.87 -17.08 3.77
CA VAL A 35 -0.22 -18.30 3.28
C VAL A 35 0.71 -18.93 4.31
N ALA A 36 1.26 -18.11 5.21
CA ALA A 36 2.09 -18.61 6.30
C ALA A 36 2.02 -17.67 7.50
N ALA A 37 2.28 -18.21 8.68
CA ALA A 37 2.52 -17.46 9.91
C ALA A 37 4.00 -17.58 10.26
N ARG A 38 4.65 -16.44 10.48
CA ARG A 38 6.06 -16.33 10.85
C ARG A 38 6.14 -15.82 12.29
N PHE A 39 6.95 -16.49 13.10
CA PHE A 39 7.15 -16.17 14.50
C PHE A 39 8.59 -15.69 14.69
N TYR A 40 8.77 -14.59 15.40
CA TYR A 40 10.06 -13.98 15.67
C TYR A 40 10.42 -14.09 17.14
N THR A 41 11.71 -14.29 17.41
CA THR A 41 12.34 -14.17 18.73
C THR A 41 13.34 -13.02 18.72
N TYR A 42 13.70 -12.50 19.89
CA TYR A 42 14.87 -11.64 19.99
C TYR A 42 16.15 -12.47 19.90
N GLY A 43 17.03 -12.09 19.00
CA GLY A 43 18.40 -12.58 18.93
C GLY A 43 19.27 -11.95 20.02
N VAL A 44 20.52 -12.39 20.10
CA VAL A 44 21.47 -11.96 21.14
C VAL A 44 21.71 -10.44 21.12
N LEU A 45 21.66 -9.82 19.94
CA LEU A 45 21.87 -8.38 19.76
C LEU A 45 20.57 -7.55 19.84
N GLY A 46 19.44 -8.17 20.21
CA GLY A 46 18.13 -7.52 20.25
C GLY A 46 17.45 -7.34 18.89
N ASN A 47 18.05 -7.86 17.80
CA ASN A 47 17.40 -7.96 16.50
C ASN A 47 16.31 -9.03 16.51
N LEU A 48 15.27 -8.85 15.69
CA LEU A 48 14.27 -9.91 15.48
C LEU A 48 14.86 -10.98 14.56
N GLU A 49 14.82 -12.23 15.01
CA GLU A 49 15.25 -13.41 14.27
C GLU A 49 14.06 -14.35 14.06
N THR A 50 13.96 -14.93 12.87
CA THR A 50 12.89 -15.88 12.57
C THR A 50 13.07 -17.13 13.43
N PHE A 51 12.11 -17.37 14.33
CA PHE A 51 12.08 -18.57 15.15
C PHE A 51 11.61 -19.77 14.34
N THR A 52 10.42 -19.66 13.73
CA THR A 52 9.87 -20.69 12.84
C THR A 52 8.74 -20.13 11.96
N GLU A 53 8.30 -20.93 10.99
CA GLU A 53 7.22 -20.61 10.08
C GLU A 53 6.26 -21.78 9.91
N VAL A 54 4.96 -21.50 10.00
CA VAL A 54 3.90 -22.47 9.74
C VAL A 54 3.21 -22.08 8.43
N TRP A 55 3.19 -22.99 7.47
CA TRP A 55 2.63 -22.74 6.14
C TRP A 55 1.26 -23.39 5.99
N ALA A 56 0.29 -22.69 5.41
CA ALA A 56 -1.04 -23.24 5.18
C ALA A 56 -1.04 -24.24 4.02
N SER A 57 -1.91 -25.25 4.07
CA SER A 57 -2.28 -26.04 2.89
C SER A 57 -3.21 -25.21 2.02
N LEU A 58 -2.71 -24.74 0.88
CA LEU A 58 -3.39 -23.72 0.07
C LEU A 58 -4.13 -24.31 -1.13
N PRO A 59 -5.21 -23.66 -1.58
CA PRO A 59 -5.88 -23.99 -2.84
C PRO A 59 -4.94 -23.83 -4.04
N LYS A 60 -5.03 -24.72 -5.02
CA LYS A 60 -4.18 -24.68 -6.24
C LYS A 60 -4.47 -23.43 -7.08
N GLU A 61 -5.66 -22.86 -6.95
CA GLU A 61 -6.15 -21.70 -7.70
C GLU A 61 -5.28 -20.45 -7.49
N LEU A 62 -4.66 -20.33 -6.31
CA LEU A 62 -3.77 -19.22 -5.94
C LEU A 62 -2.47 -19.19 -6.77
N GLU A 63 -2.07 -20.32 -7.37
CA GLU A 63 -0.85 -20.47 -8.18
C GLU A 63 0.42 -19.97 -7.50
N LEU A 64 0.53 -20.17 -6.17
CA LEU A 64 1.66 -19.69 -5.38
C LEU A 64 3.01 -20.23 -5.86
N TRP A 65 3.03 -21.42 -6.47
CA TRP A 65 4.21 -22.01 -7.10
C TRP A 65 4.86 -21.11 -8.18
N ARG A 66 4.10 -20.18 -8.79
CA ARG A 66 4.68 -19.19 -9.72
C ARG A 66 5.63 -18.22 -9.04
N ARG A 67 5.42 -17.97 -7.75
CA ARG A 67 6.25 -17.07 -6.94
C ARG A 67 7.32 -17.84 -6.17
N ILE A 68 6.96 -18.99 -5.61
CA ILE A 68 7.86 -19.87 -4.87
C ILE A 68 7.76 -21.28 -5.47
N SER A 69 8.62 -21.59 -6.45
CA SER A 69 8.58 -22.86 -7.18
C SER A 69 8.94 -24.07 -6.33
N THR A 70 9.72 -23.87 -5.27
CA THR A 70 10.23 -24.92 -4.37
C THR A 70 9.36 -25.13 -3.13
N LEU A 71 8.21 -24.44 -3.03
CA LEU A 71 7.35 -24.56 -1.86
C LEU A 71 6.73 -25.95 -1.81
N SER A 72 7.09 -26.71 -0.78
CA SER A 72 6.48 -27.98 -0.42
C SER A 72 6.00 -27.89 1.01
N VAL A 73 4.69 -28.13 1.22
CA VAL A 73 4.05 -28.06 2.54
C VAL A 73 3.79 -29.48 3.02
N ASP A 74 4.46 -29.87 4.10
CA ASP A 74 4.32 -31.17 4.73
C ASP A 74 3.46 -31.02 6.01
N PRO A 75 2.25 -31.62 6.05
CA PRO A 75 1.34 -31.48 7.19
C PRO A 75 1.96 -31.90 8.52
N GLN A 76 2.77 -32.96 8.55
CA GLN A 76 3.39 -33.46 9.80
C GLN A 76 4.44 -32.48 10.34
N LYS A 77 5.19 -31.82 9.44
CA LYS A 77 6.15 -30.78 9.83
C LYS A 77 5.44 -29.52 10.31
N ASN A 78 4.29 -29.18 9.74
CA ASN A 78 3.51 -28.05 10.23
C ASN A 78 2.98 -28.30 11.64
N GLU A 79 2.42 -29.47 11.91
CA GLU A 79 1.94 -29.81 13.26
C GLU A 79 3.05 -29.77 14.31
N SER A 80 4.23 -30.31 13.99
CA SER A 80 5.37 -30.24 14.91
C SER A 80 5.85 -28.81 15.14
N ARG A 81 5.83 -27.94 14.11
CA ARG A 81 6.12 -26.51 14.27
C ARG A 81 5.07 -25.78 15.11
N ILE A 82 3.79 -26.11 14.95
CA ILE A 82 2.72 -25.52 15.77
C ILE A 82 2.92 -25.90 17.25
N ARG A 83 3.26 -27.16 17.54
CA ARG A 83 3.59 -27.60 18.91
C ARG A 83 4.79 -26.84 19.48
N LEU A 84 5.87 -26.73 18.71
CA LEU A 84 7.05 -25.96 19.09
C LEU A 84 6.73 -24.50 19.45
N VAL A 85 5.90 -23.84 18.62
CA VAL A 85 5.44 -22.46 18.84
C VAL A 85 4.62 -22.37 20.12
N THR A 86 3.73 -23.33 20.36
CA THR A 86 2.84 -23.36 21.52
C THR A 86 3.60 -23.61 22.83
N GLU A 87 4.64 -24.45 22.79
CA GLU A 87 5.51 -24.71 23.94
C GLU A 87 6.47 -23.55 24.24
N SER A 88 6.85 -22.78 23.21
CA SER A 88 7.82 -21.69 23.31
C SER A 88 7.19 -20.30 23.21
N ILE A 89 5.93 -20.12 23.63
CA ILE A 89 5.20 -18.84 23.55
C ILE A 89 5.98 -17.70 24.22
N ASP A 90 6.62 -17.98 25.36
CA ASP A 90 7.37 -16.98 26.14
C ASP A 90 8.60 -16.42 25.40
N LYS A 91 9.12 -17.14 24.40
CA LYS A 91 10.26 -16.71 23.59
C LYS A 91 9.82 -15.85 22.40
N ILE A 92 8.52 -15.83 22.07
CA ILE A 92 8.02 -15.16 20.88
C ILE A 92 7.88 -13.67 21.16
N ALA A 93 8.62 -12.87 20.40
CA ALA A 93 8.58 -11.42 20.44
C ALA A 93 7.49 -10.84 19.51
N GLU A 94 7.40 -11.36 18.29
CA GLU A 94 6.51 -10.83 17.26
C GLU A 94 5.91 -11.94 16.39
N VAL A 95 4.67 -11.73 15.96
CA VAL A 95 3.92 -12.65 15.10
C VAL A 95 3.52 -11.89 13.85
N SER A 96 3.85 -12.47 12.69
CA SER A 96 3.54 -11.92 11.38
C SER A 96 2.82 -12.95 10.52
N LEU A 97 1.93 -12.49 9.66
CA LEU A 97 1.34 -13.28 8.58
C LEU A 97 2.02 -12.92 7.27
N ILE A 98 2.46 -13.92 6.51
CA ILE A 98 2.79 -13.78 5.10
C ILE A 98 1.48 -13.92 4.34
N VAL A 99 1.06 -12.86 3.68
CA VAL A 99 -0.17 -12.81 2.88
C VAL A 99 0.16 -12.80 1.39
N ALA A 100 -0.67 -13.50 0.62
CA ALA A 100 -0.62 -13.52 -0.83
C ALA A 100 -1.81 -12.76 -1.43
N THR A 101 -1.54 -11.94 -2.43
CA THR A 101 -2.60 -11.31 -3.23
C THR A 101 -3.21 -12.29 -4.22
N GLN A 102 -4.42 -11.99 -4.72
CA GLN A 102 -5.11 -12.77 -5.76
C GLN A 102 -5.31 -11.96 -7.06
N PRO A 103 -4.27 -11.78 -7.89
CA PRO A 103 -4.35 -10.93 -9.09
C PRO A 103 -5.43 -11.35 -10.10
N LYS A 104 -5.78 -12.63 -10.18
CA LYS A 104 -6.80 -13.15 -11.11
C LYS A 104 -8.20 -12.57 -10.86
N LEU A 105 -8.50 -12.22 -9.61
CA LEU A 105 -9.79 -11.64 -9.22
C LEU A 105 -9.90 -10.17 -9.63
N THR A 106 -8.77 -9.50 -9.88
CA THR A 106 -8.75 -8.10 -10.29
C THR A 106 -9.16 -7.94 -11.74
N GLY A 107 -9.95 -6.91 -12.04
CA GLY A 107 -10.40 -6.65 -13.41
C GLY A 107 -9.32 -6.04 -14.31
N GLY A 108 -8.46 -5.20 -13.75
CA GLY A 108 -7.52 -4.38 -14.53
C GLY A 108 -6.13 -4.99 -14.76
N LEU A 109 -5.75 -6.07 -14.06
CA LEU A 109 -4.41 -6.65 -14.17
C LEU A 109 -4.43 -7.91 -15.05
N SER A 110 -3.44 -8.00 -15.94
CA SER A 110 -3.13 -9.23 -16.69
C SER A 110 -2.16 -10.15 -15.93
N LYS A 111 -1.75 -9.77 -14.72
CA LYS A 111 -0.77 -10.48 -13.89
C LYS A 111 -1.43 -11.73 -13.31
N LYS A 112 -0.73 -12.87 -13.37
CA LYS A 112 -1.17 -14.14 -12.74
C LYS A 112 -0.37 -14.49 -11.48
N VAL A 113 0.84 -13.94 -11.34
CA VAL A 113 1.74 -14.24 -10.23
C VAL A 113 1.29 -13.48 -8.97
N PRO A 114 1.01 -14.16 -7.85
CA PRO A 114 0.65 -13.48 -6.60
C PRO A 114 1.85 -12.69 -6.04
N ASP A 115 1.56 -11.55 -5.42
CA ASP A 115 2.54 -10.81 -4.61
C ASP A 115 2.47 -11.29 -3.16
N LEU A 116 3.64 -11.38 -2.53
CA LEU A 116 3.76 -11.74 -1.12
C LEU A 116 4.12 -10.49 -0.31
N LEU A 117 3.44 -10.33 0.82
CA LEU A 117 3.71 -9.27 1.78
C LEU A 117 3.67 -9.88 3.18
N GLU A 118 4.56 -9.42 4.04
CA GLU A 118 4.49 -9.75 5.46
C GLU A 118 3.74 -8.65 6.21
N VAL A 119 2.79 -9.05 7.04
CA VAL A 119 1.91 -8.17 7.82
C VAL A 119 1.96 -8.61 9.27
N ARG A 120 2.43 -7.73 10.15
CA ARG A 120 2.44 -7.95 11.59
C ARG A 120 1.01 -8.13 12.13
N VAL A 121 0.82 -9.10 13.02
CA VAL A 121 -0.41 -9.26 13.81
C VAL A 121 -0.29 -8.41 15.09
N GLY A 122 -1.22 -7.46 15.25
CA GLY A 122 -1.31 -6.60 16.45
C GLY A 122 -2.42 -7.03 17.41
N GLY A 123 -2.48 -6.36 18.58
CA GLY A 123 -3.54 -6.54 19.58
C GLY A 123 -3.28 -7.67 20.58
N GLY A 124 -3.94 -7.63 21.75
CA GLY A 124 -3.91 -8.70 22.75
C GLY A 124 -2.53 -9.13 23.26
N SER A 125 -2.49 -10.30 23.91
CA SER A 125 -1.27 -10.96 24.36
C SER A 125 -0.56 -11.68 23.19
N VAL A 126 0.69 -12.12 23.39
CA VAL A 126 1.41 -12.92 22.39
C VAL A 126 0.69 -14.23 22.09
N ALA A 127 0.12 -14.89 23.12
CA ALA A 127 -0.66 -16.11 22.95
C ALA A 127 -1.88 -15.89 22.05
N ASP A 128 -2.62 -14.79 22.25
CA ASP A 128 -3.78 -14.46 21.42
C ASP A 128 -3.39 -14.25 19.96
N ARG A 129 -2.25 -13.58 19.70
CA ARG A 129 -1.73 -13.36 18.35
C ARG A 129 -1.34 -14.66 17.67
N VAL A 130 -0.71 -15.59 18.40
CA VAL A 130 -0.34 -16.92 17.90
C VAL A 130 -1.60 -17.70 17.51
N ASN A 131 -2.59 -17.76 18.41
CA ASN A 131 -3.85 -18.47 18.19
C ASN A 131 -4.61 -17.89 16.99
N TYR A 132 -4.70 -16.56 16.91
CA TYR A 132 -5.32 -15.88 15.78
C TYR A 132 -4.59 -16.18 14.47
N ALA A 133 -3.26 -16.06 14.46
CA ALA A 133 -2.45 -16.30 13.28
C ALA A 133 -2.67 -17.71 12.73
N ILE A 134 -2.66 -18.73 13.59
CA ILE A 134 -2.90 -20.12 13.20
C ILE A 134 -4.33 -20.32 12.70
N GLY A 135 -5.32 -19.74 13.38
CA GLY A 135 -6.74 -19.93 13.05
C GLY A 135 -7.20 -19.29 11.72
N ILE A 136 -6.50 -18.26 11.26
CA ILE A 136 -6.83 -17.53 10.03
C ILE A 136 -6.04 -18.02 8.80
N LEU A 137 -5.03 -18.88 8.98
CA LEU A 137 -4.25 -19.44 7.88
C LEU A 137 -5.14 -20.10 6.82
N GLY A 138 -4.87 -19.77 5.56
CA GLY A 138 -5.60 -20.29 4.40
C GLY A 138 -6.99 -19.68 4.16
N LYS A 139 -7.54 -18.88 5.09
CA LYS A 139 -8.84 -18.22 4.91
C LYS A 139 -8.68 -16.87 4.22
N PRO A 140 -9.53 -16.50 3.26
CA PRO A 140 -9.48 -15.18 2.64
C PRO A 140 -9.83 -14.10 3.68
N ILE A 141 -9.09 -13.00 3.67
CA ILE A 141 -9.36 -11.80 4.46
C ILE A 141 -9.80 -10.69 3.51
N GLU A 142 -10.98 -10.12 3.78
CA GLU A 142 -11.50 -8.99 3.04
C GLU A 142 -11.00 -7.66 3.63
N VAL A 143 -11.03 -6.61 2.82
CA VAL A 143 -10.57 -5.28 3.25
C VAL A 143 -11.46 -4.68 4.35
N SER A 144 -12.75 -5.03 4.36
CA SER A 144 -13.73 -4.61 5.36
C SER A 144 -13.44 -5.14 6.77
N ASP A 145 -12.73 -6.26 6.88
CA ASP A 145 -12.37 -6.87 8.16
C ASP A 145 -11.20 -6.14 8.82
N ILE A 146 -10.42 -5.39 8.03
CA ILE A 146 -9.19 -4.72 8.45
C ILE A 146 -9.41 -3.22 8.69
N PHE A 147 -10.19 -2.57 7.81
CA PHE A 147 -10.39 -1.13 7.80
C PHE A 147 -11.86 -0.75 7.83
N SER A 148 -12.15 0.41 8.41
CA SER A 148 -13.49 0.97 8.44
C SER A 148 -13.58 2.29 7.67
N PRO A 149 -14.73 2.62 7.04
CA PRO A 149 -14.97 3.94 6.48
C PRO A 149 -14.76 5.04 7.53
N GLY A 150 -14.16 6.17 7.13
CA GLY A 150 -13.81 7.27 8.03
C GLY A 150 -12.46 7.11 8.75
N GLN A 151 -11.84 5.94 8.69
CA GLN A 151 -10.51 5.72 9.23
C GLN A 151 -9.42 6.38 8.35
N TYR A 152 -8.36 6.87 9.00
CA TYR A 152 -7.13 7.27 8.31
C TYR A 152 -6.22 6.08 8.07
N VAL A 153 -5.56 6.04 6.92
CA VAL A 153 -4.57 5.02 6.56
C VAL A 153 -3.30 5.66 6.00
N ASP A 154 -2.18 4.99 6.21
CA ASP A 154 -0.94 5.29 5.54
C ASP A 154 -0.83 4.46 4.26
N VAL A 155 -0.43 5.11 3.18
CA VAL A 155 -0.29 4.48 1.88
C VAL A 155 1.19 4.30 1.55
N ILE A 156 1.64 3.08 1.31
CA ILE A 156 3.02 2.73 1.03
C ILE A 156 3.14 2.12 -0.36
N GLY A 157 4.15 2.52 -1.12
CA GLY A 157 4.43 1.90 -2.41
C GLY A 157 5.45 2.68 -3.22
N VAL A 158 5.37 2.56 -4.55
CA VAL A 158 6.40 3.07 -5.46
C VAL A 158 5.83 4.08 -6.46
N THR A 159 6.40 5.28 -6.46
CA THR A 159 6.01 6.39 -7.36
C THR A 159 6.14 6.05 -8.84
N LYS A 160 5.37 6.72 -9.72
CA LYS A 160 5.50 6.57 -11.18
C LYS A 160 6.92 6.90 -11.63
N GLY A 161 7.53 6.00 -12.40
CA GLY A 161 8.87 6.21 -12.96
C GLY A 161 8.83 7.30 -14.02
N LYS A 162 9.80 8.21 -13.98
CA LYS A 162 9.98 9.28 -14.98
C LYS A 162 11.34 9.18 -15.69
N GLY A 163 12.14 8.15 -15.40
CA GLY A 163 13.46 7.93 -16.00
C GLY A 163 14.51 8.94 -15.53
N PHE A 164 15.57 9.07 -16.32
CA PHE A 164 16.61 10.07 -16.09
C PHE A 164 16.07 11.47 -16.38
N GLN A 165 16.10 12.36 -15.39
CA GLN A 165 15.63 13.73 -15.51
C GLN A 165 16.73 14.72 -15.16
N GLY A 166 16.71 15.87 -15.83
CA GLY A 166 17.59 17.00 -15.51
C GLY A 166 17.28 17.60 -14.13
N VAL A 167 18.21 18.42 -13.64
CA VAL A 167 18.15 18.99 -12.28
C VAL A 167 16.86 19.80 -12.04
N ILE A 168 16.39 20.52 -13.06
CA ILE A 168 15.17 21.34 -12.99
C ILE A 168 13.96 20.47 -12.64
N LYS A 169 13.70 19.40 -13.41
CA LYS A 169 12.55 18.53 -13.18
C LYS A 169 12.70 17.67 -11.92
N ARG A 170 13.91 17.22 -11.61
CA ARG A 170 14.19 16.31 -10.47
C ARG A 170 14.15 17.02 -9.12
N PHE A 171 14.74 18.22 -9.03
CA PHE A 171 14.93 18.97 -7.78
C PHE A 171 14.17 20.31 -7.74
N GLY A 172 13.45 20.69 -8.79
CA GLY A 172 12.68 21.95 -8.82
C GLY A 172 13.55 23.19 -8.90
N VAL A 173 14.78 23.09 -9.43
CA VAL A 173 15.69 24.23 -9.49
C VAL A 173 15.23 25.23 -10.54
N ARG A 174 15.23 26.52 -10.18
CA ARG A 174 14.87 27.61 -11.07
C ARG A 174 15.76 27.64 -12.31
N GLU A 175 15.15 27.66 -13.49
CA GLU A 175 15.88 27.84 -14.74
C GLU A 175 16.36 29.30 -14.86
N LEU A 176 17.66 29.50 -15.11
CA LEU A 176 18.25 30.81 -15.32
C LEU A 176 17.97 31.33 -16.75
N PRO A 177 17.92 32.66 -16.97
CA PRO A 177 17.69 33.24 -18.29
C PRO A 177 18.62 32.67 -19.37
N ARG A 178 18.05 32.44 -20.56
CA ARG A 178 18.76 31.87 -21.70
C ARG A 178 19.48 32.95 -22.51
N TRP A 179 20.54 33.55 -21.96
CA TRP A 179 21.42 34.43 -22.74
C TRP A 179 22.36 33.61 -23.65
N HIS A 180 23.10 34.24 -24.56
CA HIS A 180 24.06 33.64 -25.53
C HIS A 180 24.69 32.28 -25.10
N LYS A 181 24.67 31.28 -26.00
CA LYS A 181 25.05 29.84 -25.82
C LYS A 181 24.07 28.93 -25.05
N HIS A 182 22.93 29.42 -24.56
CA HIS A 182 21.90 28.60 -23.88
C HIS A 182 20.97 27.76 -24.80
N ARG A 183 21.21 27.72 -26.12
CA ARG A 183 20.44 26.86 -27.04
C ARG A 183 20.64 25.35 -26.77
N LYS A 184 21.77 24.95 -26.18
CA LYS A 184 22.15 23.54 -26.00
C LYS A 184 21.87 22.94 -24.61
N GLY A 185 21.45 23.75 -23.62
CA GLY A 185 21.12 23.25 -22.28
C GLY A 185 21.04 24.34 -21.21
N SER A 186 20.46 24.00 -20.05
CA SER A 186 20.38 24.87 -18.87
C SER A 186 21.70 24.83 -18.07
N ARG A 187 21.99 25.90 -17.31
CA ARG A 187 23.22 25.98 -16.49
C ARG A 187 23.24 24.90 -15.41
N ARG A 188 24.44 24.42 -15.09
CA ARG A 188 24.68 23.46 -14.00
C ARG A 188 24.80 24.21 -12.68
N ILE A 189 24.39 23.55 -11.60
CA ILE A 189 24.48 24.08 -10.24
C ILE A 189 25.78 23.55 -9.61
N GLY A 190 26.50 24.42 -8.92
CA GLY A 190 27.72 24.08 -8.20
C GLY A 190 28.43 25.32 -7.65
N ALA A 191 29.14 25.14 -6.54
CA ALA A 191 30.07 26.12 -5.99
C ALA A 191 31.51 25.65 -6.25
N ARG A 192 32.46 26.59 -6.31
CA ARG A 192 33.89 26.28 -6.52
C ARG A 192 34.53 25.67 -5.27
N SER A 193 34.18 26.15 -4.09
CA SER A 193 34.60 25.60 -2.79
C SER A 193 33.59 24.57 -2.29
N PRO A 194 34.00 23.45 -1.65
CA PRO A 194 35.27 23.22 -0.96
C PRO A 194 36.40 22.60 -1.81
N ALA A 195 36.30 22.59 -3.15
CA ALA A 195 37.26 21.95 -4.07
C ALA A 195 37.49 20.43 -3.85
N ILE A 196 36.74 19.80 -2.93
CA ILE A 196 36.71 18.35 -2.70
C ILE A 196 35.75 17.60 -3.65
N GLY A 197 35.35 18.25 -4.75
CA GLY A 197 34.35 17.74 -5.69
C GLY A 197 32.91 18.17 -5.35
N ALA A 198 31.96 17.64 -6.11
CA ALA A 198 30.55 17.95 -5.90
C ALA A 198 30.01 17.21 -4.66
N LEU A 199 29.54 17.97 -3.67
CA LEU A 199 28.90 17.41 -2.48
C LEU A 199 27.59 16.71 -2.84
N SER A 200 27.19 15.72 -2.03
CA SER A 200 25.94 14.97 -2.21
C SER A 200 24.68 15.84 -2.14
N THR A 201 24.76 16.98 -1.45
CA THR A 201 23.68 17.96 -1.31
C THR A 201 23.46 18.79 -2.58
N VAL A 202 24.45 18.88 -3.47
CA VAL A 202 24.33 19.63 -4.73
C VAL A 202 23.37 18.89 -5.66
N PRO A 203 22.30 19.54 -6.14
CA PRO A 203 21.29 18.86 -6.94
C PRO A 203 21.85 18.48 -8.31
N GLN A 204 21.83 17.19 -8.62
CA GLN A 204 22.34 16.63 -9.87
C GLN A 204 21.24 15.94 -10.68
N ALA A 205 21.43 15.86 -12.00
CA ALA A 205 20.54 15.09 -12.86
C ALA A 205 20.61 13.60 -12.48
N GLY A 206 19.55 12.86 -12.73
CA GLY A 206 19.50 11.45 -12.36
C GLY A 206 18.10 10.87 -12.40
N GLN A 207 17.97 9.67 -11.85
CA GLN A 207 16.68 8.98 -11.77
C GLN A 207 15.65 9.81 -11.01
N MET A 208 14.47 9.98 -11.62
CA MET A 208 13.30 10.60 -11.02
C MET A 208 12.12 9.64 -11.06
N GLY A 209 11.44 9.51 -9.93
CA GLY A 209 10.33 8.56 -9.77
C GLY A 209 10.82 7.13 -9.61
N PHE A 210 9.89 6.17 -9.51
CA PHE A 210 10.19 4.79 -9.11
C PHE A 210 10.87 4.68 -7.74
N HIS A 211 10.66 5.68 -6.87
CA HIS A 211 11.13 5.67 -5.50
C HIS A 211 10.02 5.17 -4.57
N ARG A 212 10.41 4.40 -3.54
CA ARG A 212 9.52 4.02 -2.43
C ARG A 212 9.14 5.26 -1.63
N ARG A 213 7.84 5.46 -1.41
CA ARG A 213 7.29 6.57 -0.62
C ARG A 213 6.16 6.05 0.27
N THR A 214 5.95 6.78 1.35
CA THR A 214 4.84 6.59 2.28
C THR A 214 4.11 7.92 2.37
N GLU A 215 2.83 7.91 2.04
CA GLU A 215 1.95 9.06 2.19
C GLU A 215 1.05 8.81 3.40
N TYR A 216 1.16 9.67 4.40
CA TYR A 216 0.50 9.49 5.69
C TYR A 216 -0.93 10.04 5.65
N ASN A 217 -1.80 9.48 6.50
CA ASN A 217 -3.12 10.06 6.84
C ASN A 217 -4.05 10.32 5.64
N LYS A 218 -4.24 9.30 4.79
CA LYS A 218 -5.30 9.29 3.78
C LYS A 218 -6.60 8.82 4.39
N LEU A 219 -7.68 9.58 4.16
CA LEU A 219 -9.00 9.25 4.67
C LEU A 219 -9.66 8.22 3.76
N ILE A 220 -10.14 7.11 4.33
CA ILE A 220 -11.05 6.18 3.66
C ILE A 220 -12.44 6.81 3.64
N LEU A 221 -12.99 7.04 2.45
CA LEU A 221 -14.33 7.58 2.28
C LEU A 221 -15.38 6.46 2.28
N SER A 222 -15.10 5.38 1.56
CA SER A 222 -16.00 4.23 1.47
C SER A 222 -15.22 2.97 1.12
N ILE A 223 -15.79 1.83 1.51
CA ILE A 223 -15.35 0.48 1.17
C ILE A 223 -16.55 -0.22 0.53
N GLY A 224 -16.37 -0.76 -0.66
CA GLY A 224 -17.43 -1.47 -1.38
C GLY A 224 -16.99 -2.87 -1.77
N ASN A 225 -17.94 -3.80 -1.82
CA ASN A 225 -17.68 -5.20 -2.17
C ASN A 225 -17.80 -5.46 -3.68
N ASN A 226 -18.66 -4.70 -4.37
CA ASN A 226 -18.93 -4.85 -5.78
C ASN A 226 -18.27 -3.74 -6.62
N GLY A 227 -17.14 -4.07 -7.25
CA GLY A 227 -16.36 -3.12 -8.05
C GLY A 227 -17.13 -2.46 -9.20
N TYR A 228 -18.16 -3.10 -9.75
CA TYR A 228 -18.88 -2.57 -10.91
C TYR A 228 -19.64 -1.26 -10.62
N GLU A 229 -19.99 -1.00 -9.36
CA GLU A 229 -20.73 0.20 -8.94
C GLU A 229 -19.91 1.49 -9.10
N ILE A 230 -18.58 1.38 -9.03
CA ILE A 230 -17.66 2.53 -9.07
C ILE A 230 -17.02 2.72 -10.45
N VAL A 231 -17.30 1.84 -11.41
CA VAL A 231 -16.68 1.87 -12.74
C VAL A 231 -17.31 3.00 -13.57
N PRO A 232 -16.49 3.95 -14.08
CA PRO A 232 -16.99 4.97 -15.00
C PRO A 232 -17.42 4.37 -16.33
N SER A 233 -18.30 5.07 -17.08
CA SER A 233 -18.64 4.69 -18.45
C SER A 233 -17.38 4.50 -19.30
N GLY A 234 -17.20 3.31 -19.89
CA GLY A 234 -16.00 2.96 -20.67
C GLY A 234 -14.79 2.47 -19.85
N GLY A 235 -14.90 2.40 -18.51
CA GLY A 235 -13.84 1.89 -17.63
C GLY A 235 -12.76 2.92 -17.28
N PHE A 236 -11.91 2.58 -16.32
CA PHE A 236 -10.81 3.46 -15.91
C PHE A 236 -9.68 3.45 -16.95
N PRO A 237 -9.20 4.63 -17.40
CA PRO A 237 -8.10 4.73 -18.37
C PRO A 237 -6.85 3.99 -17.90
N HIS A 238 -6.29 3.15 -18.79
CA HIS A 238 -5.12 2.30 -18.53
C HIS A 238 -5.26 1.32 -17.35
N TYR A 239 -6.45 1.14 -16.78
CA TYR A 239 -6.74 0.12 -15.78
C TYR A 239 -7.71 -0.91 -16.37
N GLY A 240 -8.90 -0.47 -16.76
CA GLY A 240 -10.02 -1.31 -17.17
C GLY A 240 -11.16 -1.25 -16.16
N LEU A 241 -11.84 -2.37 -15.98
CA LEU A 241 -12.96 -2.53 -15.05
C LEU A 241 -12.43 -2.88 -13.65
N VAL A 242 -13.14 -2.44 -12.61
CA VAL A 242 -12.96 -2.89 -11.22
C VAL A 242 -13.99 -3.99 -10.99
N LYS A 243 -13.57 -5.20 -10.61
CA LYS A 243 -14.45 -6.37 -10.44
C LYS A 243 -14.64 -6.76 -8.98
N SER A 244 -13.56 -6.71 -8.23
CA SER A 244 -13.50 -7.13 -6.83
C SER A 244 -13.85 -5.98 -5.87
N SER A 245 -13.72 -6.23 -4.57
CA SER A 245 -13.87 -5.22 -3.53
C SER A 245 -12.91 -4.05 -3.76
N TYR A 246 -13.29 -2.87 -3.29
CA TYR A 246 -12.56 -1.63 -3.53
C TYR A 246 -12.62 -0.69 -2.34
N VAL A 247 -11.63 0.21 -2.28
CA VAL A 247 -11.53 1.29 -1.31
C VAL A 247 -11.45 2.62 -2.04
N ILE A 248 -12.22 3.61 -1.58
CA ILE A 248 -12.15 4.99 -2.04
C ILE A 248 -11.33 5.80 -1.04
N LEU A 249 -10.16 6.28 -1.47
CA LEU A 249 -9.34 7.18 -0.67
C LEU A 249 -9.53 8.64 -1.11
N LYS A 250 -9.58 9.55 -0.13
CA LYS A 250 -9.57 10.98 -0.39
C LYS A 250 -8.22 11.43 -0.96
N GLY A 251 -8.26 12.13 -2.08
CA GLY A 251 -7.12 12.69 -2.79
C GLY A 251 -6.44 11.73 -3.75
N SER A 252 -5.22 12.09 -4.17
CA SER A 252 -4.37 11.26 -5.01
C SER A 252 -3.61 10.21 -4.22
N VAL A 253 -3.24 9.13 -4.90
CA VAL A 253 -2.24 8.16 -4.43
C VAL A 253 -1.11 8.09 -5.45
N PHE A 254 0.13 7.94 -4.97
CA PHE A 254 1.28 7.86 -5.85
C PHE A 254 1.36 6.52 -6.60
N GLY A 255 1.95 6.56 -7.79
CA GLY A 255 2.10 5.39 -8.67
C GLY A 255 1.21 5.48 -9.91
N PRO A 256 1.52 4.74 -10.98
CA PRO A 256 0.64 4.56 -12.13
C PRO A 256 -0.49 3.56 -11.79
N PRO A 257 -1.55 3.51 -12.62
CA PRO A 257 -2.53 2.42 -12.56
C PRO A 257 -1.86 1.04 -12.62
N LYS A 258 -2.51 0.02 -12.05
CA LYS A 258 -2.05 -1.38 -11.96
C LYS A 258 -0.84 -1.64 -11.07
N ARG A 259 -0.34 -0.63 -10.34
CA ARG A 259 0.76 -0.81 -9.40
C ARG A 259 0.24 -1.30 -8.04
N PRO A 260 0.84 -2.34 -7.44
CA PRO A 260 0.51 -2.73 -6.07
C PRO A 260 0.89 -1.61 -5.11
N ILE A 261 -0.01 -1.35 -4.18
CA ILE A 261 0.11 -0.38 -3.10
C ILE A 261 -0.27 -1.10 -1.81
N VAL A 262 0.37 -0.74 -0.70
CA VAL A 262 0.10 -1.31 0.62
C VAL A 262 -0.59 -0.25 1.46
N LEU A 263 -1.76 -0.58 2.00
CA LEU A 263 -2.44 0.21 3.01
C LEU A 263 -2.00 -0.28 4.39
N ARG A 264 -1.64 0.65 5.26
CA ARG A 264 -1.23 0.36 6.64
C ARG A 264 -2.06 1.22 7.58
N TRP A 265 -2.27 0.73 8.79
CA TRP A 265 -2.73 1.53 9.91
C TRP A 265 -1.87 2.81 10.06
N PRO A 266 -2.49 3.94 10.42
CA PRO A 266 -1.82 5.23 10.44
C PRO A 266 -0.84 5.25 11.61
N VAL A 267 0.44 5.53 11.33
CA VAL A 267 1.45 5.63 12.40
C VAL A 267 1.28 6.93 13.20
N ARG A 268 0.73 7.97 12.58
CA ARG A 268 0.54 9.29 13.19
C ARG A 268 -0.86 9.83 12.87
N PRO A 269 -1.91 9.26 13.46
CA PRO A 269 -3.27 9.70 13.19
C PRO A 269 -3.44 11.20 13.56
N PRO A 270 -4.20 11.98 12.78
CA PRO A 270 -4.45 13.37 13.10
C PRO A 270 -5.32 13.48 14.35
N ALA A 271 -5.01 14.43 15.23
CA ALA A 271 -5.78 14.65 16.47
C ALA A 271 -7.25 15.04 16.19
N ALA A 272 -7.49 15.80 15.12
CA ALA A 272 -8.81 16.20 14.67
C ALA A 272 -9.38 15.21 13.63
N ALA A 273 -9.29 13.91 13.90
CA ALA A 273 -9.93 12.92 13.05
C ALA A 273 -11.46 13.07 13.14
N PRO A 274 -12.19 13.01 12.00
CA PRO A 274 -13.64 13.07 12.06
C PRO A 274 -14.15 11.83 12.81
N VAL A 275 -15.10 12.05 13.72
CA VAL A 275 -15.70 10.98 14.55
C VAL A 275 -16.49 10.00 13.68
N GLU A 276 -17.07 10.49 12.59
CA GLU A 276 -17.88 9.73 11.65
C GLU A 276 -17.27 9.77 10.23
N PRO A 277 -17.55 8.78 9.38
CA PRO A 277 -17.20 8.87 7.96
C PRO A 277 -17.92 10.03 7.28
N PRO A 278 -17.26 10.81 6.40
CA PRO A 278 -17.93 11.85 5.64
C PRO A 278 -18.99 11.23 4.71
N ARG A 279 -20.20 11.79 4.73
CA ARG A 279 -21.29 11.35 3.85
C ARG A 279 -20.95 11.68 2.40
N ILE A 280 -21.01 10.67 1.54
CA ILE A 280 -20.85 10.83 0.09
C ILE A 280 -22.22 11.15 -0.51
N VAL A 281 -22.32 12.29 -1.19
CA VAL A 281 -23.55 12.73 -1.89
C VAL A 281 -23.56 12.21 -3.31
N TYR A 282 -22.40 12.29 -3.98
CA TYR A 282 -22.26 11.92 -5.39
C TYR A 282 -20.87 11.40 -5.68
N ILE A 283 -20.77 10.42 -6.59
CA ILE A 283 -19.51 9.96 -7.16
C ILE A 283 -19.63 10.01 -8.68
N SER A 284 -18.64 10.63 -9.33
CA SER A 284 -18.66 10.75 -10.78
C SER A 284 -18.31 9.43 -11.47
N LEU A 285 -19.32 8.87 -12.16
CA LEU A 285 -19.21 7.69 -13.03
C LEU A 285 -19.12 8.08 -14.52
N GLU A 286 -19.01 9.37 -14.83
CA GLU A 286 -18.83 9.84 -16.21
C GLU A 286 -17.51 9.32 -16.80
N SER A 287 -17.51 9.07 -18.11
CA SER A 287 -16.32 8.66 -18.87
C SER A 287 -15.12 9.56 -18.54
N LYS A 288 -13.96 8.93 -18.39
CA LYS A 288 -12.67 9.61 -18.14
C LYS A 288 -11.77 9.60 -19.38
N GLN A 289 -12.31 9.18 -20.51
CA GLN A 289 -11.66 9.14 -21.82
C GLN A 289 -11.96 10.41 -22.60
#